data_AF-A0A5C3M3D3-F1
#
_entry.id   AF-A0A5C3M3D3-F1
#
_cell.length_a   1.000
_cell.length_b   1.000
_cell.length_c   1.000
_cell.angle_alpha   90.00
_cell.angle_beta   90.00
_cell.angle_gamma   90.00
#
_symmetry.space_group_name_H-M   'P 1'
#
loop_
_entity.id
_entity.type
_entity.pdbx_description
1 polymer ?
#
loop_
_entity_poly.entity_id
_entity_poly.type
_entity_poly.pdbx_seq_one_letter_code
_entity_poly.pdbx_strand_id
1 'polypeptide(L)'
;PREKKAWAPPPAPGPTLRQRIERKEREAGLRCFDVSCGIGPSDEEPTVVTTEQAMRQLSIYACDEDGGKKNLCRHTFHSTCLVSAERVALRGADAAIVGDDVEVSCPVCRGVGCVSKRDWDEGSQALS
;
A
#
# COMPACT_ATOMS: atom_id res chain seq x y z
N PRO A 1 -50.71 22.91 4.58
CA PRO A 1 -49.30 23.35 4.79
C PRO A 1 -48.36 22.51 3.92
N ARG A 2 -47.58 23.12 3.00
CA ARG A 2 -46.59 22.38 2.20
C ARG A 2 -45.38 22.09 3.08
N GLU A 3 -45.06 20.82 3.27
CA GLU A 3 -43.82 20.41 3.95
C GLU A 3 -42.62 20.94 3.17
N LYS A 4 -41.70 21.62 3.89
CA LYS A 4 -40.47 22.12 3.30
C LYS A 4 -39.54 20.91 3.09
N LYS A 5 -39.16 20.63 1.85
CA LYS A 5 -38.15 19.60 1.55
C LYS A 5 -36.87 19.91 2.33
N ALA A 6 -36.41 18.94 3.13
CA ALA A 6 -35.10 19.00 3.75
C ALA A 6 -34.03 19.09 2.66
N TRP A 7 -33.12 20.06 2.78
CA TRP A 7 -31.99 20.15 1.87
C TRP A 7 -31.08 18.92 2.08
N ALA A 8 -30.72 18.25 0.99
CA ALA A 8 -29.76 17.15 0.98
C ALA A 8 -28.64 17.48 0.00
N PRO A 9 -27.37 17.16 0.33
CA PRO A 9 -26.27 17.34 -0.61
C PRO A 9 -26.49 16.46 -1.85
N PRO A 10 -25.95 16.85 -3.01
CA PRO A 10 -25.96 15.99 -4.18
C PRO A 10 -25.22 14.68 -3.88
N PRO A 11 -25.56 13.58 -4.58
CA PRO A 11 -24.82 12.34 -4.45
C PRO A 11 -23.34 12.58 -4.75
N ALA A 12 -22.46 11.84 -4.07
CA ALA A 12 -21.03 11.94 -4.30
C ALA A 12 -20.72 11.70 -5.80
N PRO A 13 -19.81 12.49 -6.40
CA PRO A 13 -19.37 12.24 -7.76
C PRO A 13 -18.80 10.83 -7.84
N GLY A 14 -19.12 10.13 -8.93
CA GLY A 14 -18.58 8.80 -9.18
C GLY A 14 -17.04 8.82 -9.34
N PRO A 15 -16.41 7.64 -9.43
CA PRO A 15 -14.96 7.57 -9.52
C PRO A 15 -14.46 8.24 -10.80
N THR A 16 -13.42 9.07 -10.64
CA THR A 16 -12.76 9.79 -11.73
C THR A 16 -12.09 8.83 -12.71
N LEU A 17 -11.77 9.30 -13.91
CA LEU A 17 -11.03 8.51 -14.89
C LEU A 17 -9.69 8.00 -14.32
N ARG A 18 -8.95 8.87 -13.61
CA ARG A 18 -7.72 8.52 -12.89
C ARG A 18 -7.94 7.36 -11.91
N GLN A 19 -8.94 7.46 -11.03
CA GLN A 19 -9.24 6.40 -10.06
C GLN A 19 -9.62 5.07 -10.73
N ARG A 20 -10.27 5.11 -11.90
CA ARG A 20 -10.60 3.91 -12.67
C ARG A 20 -9.37 3.27 -13.30
N ILE A 21 -8.42 4.06 -13.80
CA ILE A 21 -7.16 3.61 -14.38
C ILE A 21 -6.26 3.00 -13.29
N GLU A 22 -6.02 3.73 -12.20
CA GLU A 22 -5.20 3.26 -11.07
C GLU A 22 -5.73 1.95 -10.46
N ARG A 23 -7.06 1.78 -10.43
CA ARG A 23 -7.68 0.51 -10.02
C ARG A 23 -7.32 -0.63 -10.98
N LYS A 24 -7.40 -0.41 -12.29
CA LYS A 24 -7.03 -1.43 -13.30
C LYS A 24 -5.55 -1.76 -13.25
N GLU A 25 -4.69 -0.77 -13.08
CA GLU A 25 -3.24 -0.97 -12.91
C GLU A 25 -2.94 -1.86 -11.71
N ARG A 26 -3.63 -1.62 -10.60
CA ARG A 26 -3.49 -2.42 -9.39
C ARG A 26 -3.98 -3.85 -9.58
N GLU A 27 -5.12 -4.03 -10.22
CA GLU A 27 -5.65 -5.36 -10.59
C GLU A 27 -4.70 -6.12 -11.53
N ALA A 28 -3.93 -5.40 -12.35
CA ALA A 28 -2.89 -5.95 -13.21
C ALA A 28 -1.51 -6.11 -12.53
N GLY A 29 -1.38 -5.75 -11.25
CA GLY A 29 -0.10 -5.83 -10.50
C GLY A 29 0.92 -4.74 -10.86
N LEU A 30 0.55 -3.76 -11.68
CA LEU A 30 1.44 -2.67 -12.14
C LEU A 30 1.56 -1.53 -11.13
N ARG A 31 0.65 -1.47 -10.15
CA ARG A 31 0.61 -0.45 -9.10
C ARG A 31 0.27 -1.11 -7.78
N CYS A 32 0.91 -0.68 -6.70
CA CYS A 32 0.59 -1.19 -5.37
C CYS A 32 -0.56 -0.41 -4.71
N PHE A 33 -0.83 -0.64 -3.43
CA PHE A 33 -1.90 0.04 -2.69
C PHE A 33 -1.47 1.35 -2.01
N ASP A 34 -0.19 1.71 -2.06
CA ASP A 34 0.26 3.00 -1.54
C ASP A 34 -0.24 4.16 -2.41
N VAL A 35 -0.79 5.19 -1.77
CA VAL A 35 -1.38 6.36 -2.45
C VAL A 35 -0.33 7.28 -3.05
N SER A 36 0.90 7.20 -2.56
CA SER A 36 2.05 7.96 -3.03
C SER A 36 2.94 7.14 -3.97
N CYS A 37 2.48 5.97 -4.42
CA CYS A 37 3.23 5.08 -5.29
C CYS A 37 3.53 5.77 -6.63
N GLY A 38 4.81 6.07 -6.86
CA GLY A 38 5.33 6.52 -8.16
C GLY A 38 5.70 5.38 -9.12
N ILE A 39 5.64 4.13 -8.66
CA ILE A 39 5.94 2.94 -9.46
C ILE A 39 4.67 2.52 -10.20
N GLY A 40 4.71 2.61 -11.54
CA GLY A 40 3.62 2.26 -12.45
C GLY A 40 3.72 3.08 -13.74
N PRO A 41 2.88 2.77 -14.75
CA PRO A 41 2.83 3.56 -15.97
C PRO A 41 2.40 5.00 -15.67
N SER A 42 2.95 5.95 -16.42
CA SER A 42 2.61 7.37 -16.34
C SER A 42 2.37 7.96 -17.73
N ASP A 43 1.83 9.18 -17.79
CA ASP A 43 1.63 9.87 -19.06
C ASP A 43 2.96 10.15 -19.79
N GLU A 44 4.06 10.34 -19.04
CA GLU A 44 5.40 10.56 -19.61
C GLU A 44 6.12 9.24 -19.96
N GLU A 45 5.88 8.19 -19.18
CA GLU A 45 6.44 6.86 -19.38
C GLU A 45 5.32 5.81 -19.48
N PRO A 46 4.67 5.68 -20.65
CA PRO A 46 3.50 4.82 -20.82
C PRO A 46 3.86 3.33 -20.84
N THR A 47 5.13 3.00 -21.15
CA THR A 47 5.66 1.64 -21.12
C THR A 47 6.51 1.45 -19.88
N VAL A 48 6.14 0.46 -19.07
CA VAL A 48 6.84 0.20 -17.81
C VAL A 48 8.14 -0.56 -18.11
N VAL A 49 9.26 0.16 -18.20
CA VAL A 49 10.62 -0.41 -18.33
C VAL A 49 11.15 -0.87 -16.96
N THR A 50 10.33 -0.76 -15.92
CA THR A 50 10.73 -1.15 -14.57
C THR A 50 10.92 -2.67 -14.50
N THR A 51 12.00 -3.11 -13.83
CA THR A 51 12.32 -4.53 -13.69
C THR A 51 11.22 -5.27 -12.92
N GLU A 52 11.02 -6.55 -13.21
CA GLU A 52 10.04 -7.39 -12.50
C GLU A 52 10.22 -7.35 -10.98
N GLN A 53 11.45 -7.16 -10.50
CA GLN A 53 11.77 -6.96 -9.08
C GLN A 53 11.15 -5.69 -8.51
N ALA A 54 11.19 -4.56 -9.22
CA ALA A 54 10.62 -3.30 -8.75
C ALA A 54 9.08 -3.32 -8.72
N MET A 55 8.45 -4.16 -9.55
CA MET A 55 7.00 -4.41 -9.53
C MET A 55 6.58 -5.45 -8.48
N ARG A 56 7.53 -6.13 -7.83
CA ARG A 56 7.22 -7.16 -6.83
C ARG A 56 6.44 -6.54 -5.68
N GLN A 57 5.23 -7.03 -5.47
CA GLN A 57 4.38 -6.59 -4.36
C GLN A 57 4.38 -7.65 -3.26
N LEU A 58 4.31 -7.19 -2.02
CA LEU A 58 4.25 -8.02 -0.82
C LEU A 58 3.03 -7.70 0.03
N SER A 59 2.57 -8.70 0.77
CA SER A 59 1.43 -8.63 1.68
C SER A 59 1.92 -8.48 3.12
N ILE A 60 1.17 -7.73 3.92
CA ILE A 60 1.36 -7.69 5.38
C ILE A 60 0.59 -8.88 5.97
N TYR A 61 1.24 -9.68 6.82
CA TYR A 61 0.61 -10.81 7.50
C TYR A 61 0.39 -10.53 8.99
N ALA A 62 -0.52 -11.27 9.61
CA ALA A 62 -0.70 -11.21 11.06
C ALA A 62 0.56 -11.76 11.76
N CYS A 63 1.01 -11.08 12.81
CA CYS A 63 2.13 -11.54 13.65
C CYS A 63 1.62 -12.64 14.62
N ASP A 64 1.25 -13.80 14.09
CA ASP A 64 0.83 -14.95 14.90
C ASP A 64 2.04 -15.88 15.18
N GLU A 65 2.19 -16.34 16.43
CA GLU A 65 3.28 -17.24 16.84
C GLU A 65 3.15 -18.66 16.26
N ASP A 66 1.96 -19.03 15.77
CA ASP A 66 1.61 -20.40 15.36
C ASP A 66 2.06 -20.78 13.93
N GLY A 67 2.97 -20.00 13.33
CA GLY A 67 3.62 -20.30 12.04
C GLY A 67 2.73 -20.15 10.79
N GLY A 68 1.43 -19.90 10.95
CA GLY A 68 0.50 -19.63 9.85
C GLY A 68 0.57 -18.18 9.38
N LYS A 69 1.30 -17.89 8.29
CA LYS A 69 1.33 -16.53 7.68
C LYS A 69 0.00 -16.21 6.98
N LYS A 70 -0.98 -15.73 7.73
CA LYS A 70 -2.25 -15.25 7.19
C LYS A 70 -2.13 -13.76 6.82
N ASN A 71 -2.53 -13.40 5.61
CA ASN A 71 -2.60 -11.99 5.20
C ASN A 71 -3.51 -11.20 6.15
N LEU A 72 -3.00 -10.10 6.70
CA LEU A 72 -3.73 -9.20 7.58
C LEU A 72 -4.86 -8.48 6.83
N CYS A 73 -4.58 -8.09 5.58
CA CYS A 73 -5.52 -7.43 4.70
C CYS A 73 -5.21 -7.76 3.23
N ARG A 74 -6.06 -7.30 2.32
CA ARG A 74 -5.88 -7.47 0.86
C ARG A 74 -4.87 -6.50 0.24
N HIS A 75 -4.30 -5.59 1.02
CA HIS A 75 -3.45 -4.53 0.49
C HIS A 75 -2.03 -5.05 0.32
N THR A 76 -1.49 -4.84 -0.88
CA THR A 76 -0.14 -5.22 -1.29
C THR A 76 0.69 -3.98 -1.59
N PHE A 77 1.99 -4.04 -1.31
CA PHE A 77 2.89 -2.88 -1.39
C PHE A 77 4.20 -3.27 -2.08
N HIS A 78 4.80 -2.35 -2.83
CA HIS A 78 6.23 -2.50 -3.13
C HIS A 78 7.02 -2.35 -1.83
N SER A 79 8.16 -3.03 -1.71
CA SER A 79 9.01 -2.98 -0.51
C SER A 79 9.40 -1.55 -0.15
N THR A 80 9.84 -0.77 -1.13
CA THR A 80 10.18 0.66 -0.96
C THR A 80 8.99 1.53 -0.56
N CYS A 81 7.80 1.28 -1.13
CA CYS A 81 6.59 2.01 -0.78
C CYS A 81 6.18 1.74 0.68
N LEU A 82 6.25 0.49 1.13
CA LEU A 82 5.90 0.14 2.52
C LEU A 82 6.90 0.74 3.52
N VAL A 83 8.22 0.61 3.26
CA VAL A 83 9.26 1.20 4.11
C VAL A 83 9.11 2.71 4.21
N SER A 84 8.86 3.38 3.08
CA SER A 84 8.63 4.83 3.05
C SER A 84 7.43 5.23 3.90
N ALA A 85 6.31 4.53 3.75
CA ALA A 85 5.10 4.79 4.51
C ALA A 85 5.28 4.53 6.01
N GLU A 86 5.99 3.47 6.38
CA GLU A 86 6.26 3.13 7.77
C GLU A 86 7.22 4.13 8.43
N ARG A 87 8.30 4.55 7.76
CA ARG A 87 9.19 5.61 8.27
C ARG A 87 8.43 6.91 8.55
N VAL A 88 7.45 7.25 7.70
CA VAL A 88 6.57 8.40 7.90
C VAL A 88 5.65 8.18 9.11
N ALA A 89 5.07 6.99 9.26
CA ALA A 89 4.21 6.64 10.40
C ALA A 89 4.97 6.71 11.74
N LEU A 90 6.21 6.22 11.76
CA LEU A 90 7.10 6.21 12.92
C LEU A 90 7.82 7.55 13.17
N ARG A 91 7.61 8.55 12.32
CA ARG A 91 8.29 9.87 12.39
C ARG A 91 9.81 9.73 12.43
N GLY A 92 10.35 8.77 11.69
CA GLY A 92 11.78 8.49 11.62
C GLY A 92 12.34 7.63 12.76
N ALA A 93 11.50 7.12 13.67
CA ALA A 93 11.93 6.05 14.58
C ALA A 93 12.11 4.73 13.82
N ASP A 94 12.93 3.84 14.38
CA ASP A 94 13.18 2.52 13.81
C ASP A 94 11.98 1.59 13.98
N ALA A 95 11.74 0.75 12.96
CA ALA A 95 10.71 -0.28 13.02
C ALA A 95 11.10 -1.41 13.97
N ALA A 96 10.11 -1.95 14.70
CA ALA A 96 10.35 -3.03 15.65
C ALA A 96 10.60 -4.36 14.94
N ILE A 97 11.67 -5.05 15.33
CA ILE A 97 11.99 -6.40 14.86
C ILE A 97 11.33 -7.41 15.80
N VAL A 98 10.50 -8.29 15.26
CA VAL A 98 9.78 -9.35 15.97
C VAL A 98 10.24 -10.71 15.42
N GLY A 99 11.19 -11.35 16.11
CA GLY A 99 11.82 -12.57 15.61
C GLY A 99 12.58 -12.33 14.29
N ASP A 100 12.19 -13.04 13.23
CA ASP A 100 12.75 -12.89 11.87
C ASP A 100 11.96 -11.92 10.98
N ASP A 101 10.99 -11.21 11.58
CA ASP A 101 10.05 -10.34 10.89
C ASP A 101 10.12 -8.90 11.44
N VAL A 102 9.53 -7.95 10.70
CA VAL A 102 9.46 -6.53 11.06
C VAL A 102 8.00 -6.13 11.19
N GLU A 103 7.66 -5.52 12.32
CA GLU A 103 6.32 -4.98 12.57
C GLU A 103 6.12 -3.70 11.75
N VAL A 104 4.99 -3.64 11.04
CA VAL A 104 4.62 -2.55 10.14
C VAL A 104 3.12 -2.27 10.22
N SER A 105 2.75 -1.03 9.91
CA SER A 105 1.38 -0.58 9.80
C SER A 105 0.94 -0.51 8.33
N CYS A 106 -0.24 -1.06 8.02
CA CYS A 106 -0.80 -0.93 6.68
C CYS A 106 -1.16 0.55 6.42
N PRO A 107 -0.61 1.22 5.39
CA PRO A 107 -0.90 2.62 5.11
C PRO A 107 -2.37 2.91 4.77
N VAL A 108 -3.11 1.88 4.32
CA VAL A 108 -4.49 1.99 3.86
C VAL A 108 -5.50 1.75 4.99
N CYS A 109 -5.43 0.59 5.67
CA CYS A 109 -6.40 0.23 6.72
C CYS A 109 -5.88 0.43 8.14
N ARG A 110 -4.61 0.81 8.31
CA ARG A 110 -3.95 1.02 9.61
C ARG A 110 -3.86 -0.22 10.51
N GLY A 111 -4.14 -1.41 9.96
CA GLY A 111 -3.87 -2.67 10.66
C GLY A 111 -2.36 -2.86 10.86
N VAL A 112 -1.96 -3.31 12.05
CA VAL A 112 -0.56 -3.64 12.38
C VAL A 112 -0.34 -5.12 12.12
N GLY A 113 0.77 -5.44 11.45
CA GLY A 113 1.18 -6.80 11.15
C GLY A 113 2.67 -6.86 10.86
N CYS A 114 3.10 -7.94 10.23
CA CYS A 114 4.50 -8.24 10.02
C CYS A 114 4.81 -8.40 8.53
N VAL A 115 6.06 -8.12 8.16
CA VAL A 115 6.69 -8.48 6.89
C VAL A 115 8.02 -9.18 7.17
N SER A 116 8.52 -10.00 6.24
CA SER A 116 9.79 -10.67 6.48
C SER A 116 10.92 -9.65 6.54
N LYS A 117 11.90 -9.86 7.43
CA LYS A 117 13.06 -8.97 7.53
C LYS A 117 13.78 -8.80 6.18
N ARG A 118 13.84 -9.85 5.36
CA ARG A 118 14.40 -9.79 4.01
C ARG A 118 13.66 -8.79 3.11
N ASP A 119 12.33 -8.84 3.10
CA ASP A 119 11.52 -7.93 2.28
C ASP A 119 11.63 -6.48 2.78
N TRP A 120 11.75 -6.29 4.09
CA TRP A 120 12.00 -4.99 4.72
C TRP A 120 13.37 -4.42 4.36
N ASP A 121 14.42 -5.23 4.45
CA ASP A 121 15.80 -4.85 4.16
C ASP A 121 15.98 -4.48 2.69
N GLU A 122 15.34 -5.21 1.76
CA GLU A 122 15.31 -4.87 0.33
C GLU A 122 14.76 -3.46 0.10
N GLY A 123 13.61 -3.15 0.71
CA GLY A 123 12.99 -1.83 0.61
C GLY A 123 13.84 -0.74 1.26
N SER A 124 14.47 -1.04 2.39
CA SER A 124 15.32 -0.09 3.13
C SER A 124 16.61 0.23 2.39
N GLN A 125 17.26 -0.78 1.79
CA GLN A 125 18.48 -0.62 1.00
C GLN A 125 18.24 0.19 -0.28
N ALA A 126 17.11 -0.03 -0.96
CA ALA A 126 16.74 0.73 -2.16
C ALA A 126 16.43 2.22 -1.89
N LEU A 127 16.25 2.61 -0.63
CA LEU A 127 16.01 4.00 -0.19
C LEU A 127 17.22 4.62 0.54
N SER A 128 18.35 3.91 0.58
CA SER A 128 19.58 4.36 1.28
C SER A 128 20.52 5.14 0.36
#